data_AF-N9FK40-F1
#
_entry.id   AF-N9FK40-F1
#
_cell.length_a   1.000
_cell.length_b   1.000
_cell.length_c   1.000
_cell.angle_alpha   90.00
_cell.angle_beta   90.00
_cell.angle_gamma   90.00
#
_symmetry.space_group_name_H-M   'P 1'
#
loop_
_entity.id
_entity.type
_entity.pdbx_description
1 polymer ?
#
loop_
_entity_poly.entity_id
_entity_poly.type
_entity_poly.pdbx_seq_one_letter_code
_entity_poly.pdbx_strand_id
1 'polypeptide(L)'
;MMLARCLIEKKGYNIADILMIKGQSISDVHQLHLWLKVNGIIVDITAGQFNEAEKSIIIDKYGSWHNKFFYELDAYTPVIDFKNYVDEFDQPILENDYLMIVQQIHQNSTTL
;
A
#
# COMPACT_ATOMS: atom_id res chain seq x y z
N MET A 1 -5.01 1.25 7.42
CA MET A 1 -4.68 0.08 6.56
C MET A 1 -3.75 -0.85 7.32
N MET A 2 -4.11 -2.12 7.44
CA MET A 2 -3.40 -3.10 8.29
C MET A 2 -1.96 -3.36 7.83
N LEU A 3 -1.66 -3.24 6.53
CA LEU A 3 -0.29 -3.39 6.03
C LEU A 3 0.69 -2.35 6.61
N ALA A 4 0.30 -1.08 6.67
CA ALA A 4 1.16 -0.03 7.24
C ALA A 4 1.50 -0.31 8.72
N ARG A 5 0.52 -0.83 9.48
CA ARG A 5 0.73 -1.30 10.85
C ARG A 5 1.80 -2.39 10.91
N CYS A 6 1.69 -3.41 10.06
CA CYS A 6 2.65 -4.52 10.02
C CYS A 6 4.06 -4.04 9.71
N LEU A 7 4.21 -3.16 8.72
CA LEU A 7 5.50 -2.59 8.35
C LEU A 7 6.17 -1.89 9.54
N ILE A 8 5.40 -1.10 10.30
CA ILE A 8 5.92 -0.31 11.42
C ILE A 8 6.12 -1.18 12.67
N GLU A 9 5.07 -1.84 13.16
CA GLU A 9 5.08 -2.53 14.45
C GLU A 9 5.82 -3.87 14.41
N LYS A 10 5.78 -4.59 13.28
CA LYS A 10 6.33 -5.97 13.18
C LYS A 10 7.62 -6.03 12.36
N LYS A 11 7.81 -5.12 11.39
CA LYS A 11 8.99 -5.12 10.50
C LYS A 11 9.96 -3.98 10.80
N GLY A 12 9.61 -3.05 11.69
CA GLY A 12 10.52 -2.00 12.14
C GLY A 12 10.80 -0.92 11.10
N TYR A 13 9.93 -0.75 10.11
CA TYR A 13 10.03 0.37 9.18
C TYR A 13 9.84 1.70 9.94
N ASN A 14 10.61 2.71 9.55
CA ASN A 14 10.39 4.06 10.07
C ASN A 14 9.07 4.60 9.50
N ILE A 15 8.22 5.15 10.38
CA ILE A 15 6.95 5.75 9.97
C ILE A 15 7.14 6.91 8.97
N ALA A 16 8.27 7.61 9.03
CA ALA A 16 8.61 8.69 8.09
C ALA A 16 8.80 8.19 6.65
N ASP A 17 9.10 6.90 6.47
CA ASP A 17 9.35 6.28 5.17
C ASP A 17 8.08 5.71 4.52
N ILE A 18 6.93 5.83 5.20
CA ILE A 18 5.65 5.28 4.77
C ILE A 18 4.64 6.41 4.63
N LEU A 19 4.13 6.59 3.42
CA LEU A 19 3.02 7.48 3.11
C LEU A 19 1.80 6.66 2.72
N MET A 20 0.63 7.08 3.21
CA MET A 20 -0.66 6.75 2.63
C MET A 20 -0.92 7.75 1.51
N ILE A 21 -1.19 7.24 0.31
CA ILE A 21 -1.55 8.06 -0.84
C ILE A 21 -3.06 7.93 -1.07
N LYS A 22 -3.71 9.06 -1.25
CA LYS A 22 -5.11 9.13 -1.66
C LYS A 22 -5.19 9.55 -3.12
N GLY A 23 -5.69 8.65 -3.96
CA GLY A 23 -5.98 8.93 -5.36
C GLY A 23 -7.47 9.12 -5.63
N GLN A 24 -7.76 9.86 -6.69
CA GLN A 24 -9.08 9.96 -7.30
C GLN A 24 -9.01 9.48 -8.73
N SER A 25 -9.97 8.66 -9.14
CA SER A 25 -10.03 8.16 -10.51
C SER A 25 -10.18 9.31 -11.51
N ILE A 26 -9.45 9.21 -12.61
CA ILE A 26 -9.49 10.19 -13.71
C ILE A 26 -10.85 10.11 -14.44
N SER A 27 -11.46 8.92 -14.50
CA SER A 27 -12.73 8.70 -15.19
C SER A 27 -13.96 8.90 -14.29
N ASP A 28 -13.80 8.82 -12.97
CA ASP A 28 -14.89 8.99 -12.00
C ASP A 28 -14.42 9.75 -10.74
N VAL A 29 -14.85 11.00 -10.60
CA VAL A 29 -14.50 11.85 -9.47
C VAL A 29 -15.02 11.35 -8.11
N HIS A 30 -16.00 10.44 -8.09
CA HIS A 30 -16.50 9.84 -6.86
C HIS A 30 -15.73 8.59 -6.44
N GLN A 31 -14.93 8.02 -7.34
CA GLN A 31 -14.11 6.85 -7.07
C GLN A 31 -12.77 7.26 -6.48
N LEU A 32 -12.65 7.09 -5.15
CA LEU A 32 -11.41 7.29 -4.40
C LEU A 32 -10.71 5.96 -4.16
N HIS A 33 -9.38 6.01 -4.13
CA HIS A 33 -8.55 4.83 -3.86
C HIS A 33 -7.37 5.17 -2.94
N LEU A 34 -6.93 4.18 -2.16
CA LEU A 34 -5.84 4.32 -1.20
C LEU A 34 -4.76 3.26 -1.47
N TRP A 35 -3.49 3.68 -1.43
CA TRP A 35 -2.34 2.77 -1.47
C TRP A 35 -1.21 3.30 -0.59
N LEU A 36 -0.17 2.49 -0.35
CA LEU A 36 1.04 2.97 0.32
C LEU A 36 2.12 3.36 -0.67
N LYS A 37 2.94 4.32 -0.26
CA LYS A 37 4.26 4.55 -0.80
C LYS A 37 5.28 4.30 0.30
N VAL A 38 6.08 3.26 0.16
CA VAL A 38 7.06 2.80 1.15
C VAL A 38 8.45 2.96 0.56
N ASN A 39 9.28 3.86 1.10
CA ASN A 39 10.59 4.18 0.52
C ASN A 39 10.55 4.52 -0.99
N GLY A 40 9.48 5.19 -1.42
CA GLY A 40 9.28 5.53 -2.84
C GLY A 40 8.69 4.41 -3.70
N ILE A 41 8.52 3.19 -3.17
CA ILE A 41 7.88 2.06 -3.85
C ILE A 41 6.37 2.12 -3.60
N ILE A 42 5.58 2.00 -4.66
CA ILE A 42 4.13 1.89 -4.59
C ILE A 42 3.76 0.47 -4.16
N VAL A 43 2.88 0.38 -3.16
CA VAL A 43 2.39 -0.89 -2.61
C VAL A 43 0.88 -0.81 -2.51
N ASP A 44 0.20 -1.55 -3.37
CA ASP A 44 -1.25 -1.60 -3.46
C ASP A 44 -1.72 -3.05 -3.49
N ILE A 45 -2.19 -3.52 -2.35
CA ILE A 45 -2.67 -4.90 -2.17
C ILE A 45 -4.14 -5.05 -2.55
N THR A 46 -4.77 -3.96 -2.96
CA THR A 46 -6.21 -3.86 -3.25
C THR A 46 -6.50 -3.50 -4.70
N ALA A 47 -5.47 -3.33 -5.54
CA ALA A 47 -5.61 -3.00 -6.97
C ALA A 47 -6.54 -3.97 -7.71
N GLY A 48 -6.59 -5.24 -7.29
CA GLY A 48 -7.47 -6.26 -7.87
C GLY A 48 -8.98 -6.00 -7.71
N GLN A 49 -9.40 -4.99 -6.97
CA GLN A 49 -10.80 -4.56 -6.95
C GLN A 49 -11.23 -3.86 -8.25
N PHE A 50 -10.27 -3.43 -9.09
CA PHE A 50 -10.50 -2.79 -10.38
C PHE A 50 -10.26 -3.77 -11.52
N ASN A 51 -11.16 -3.80 -12.50
CA ASN A 51 -11.02 -4.68 -13.67
C ASN A 51 -9.87 -4.24 -14.59
N GLU A 52 -9.51 -2.96 -14.54
CA GLU A 52 -8.45 -2.35 -15.32
C GLU A 52 -7.05 -2.61 -14.76
N ALA A 53 -6.94 -3.17 -13.55
CA ALA A 53 -5.67 -3.49 -12.93
C ALA A 53 -5.05 -4.75 -13.58
N GLU A 54 -3.82 -4.62 -14.06
CA GLU A 54 -3.08 -5.73 -14.65
C GLU A 54 -2.73 -6.84 -13.63
N LYS A 55 -2.66 -6.47 -12.35
CA LYS A 55 -2.33 -7.36 -11.23
C LYS A 55 -3.23 -7.08 -10.04
N SER A 56 -3.58 -8.13 -9.30
CA SER A 56 -4.36 -7.99 -8.07
C SER A 56 -3.61 -7.29 -6.93
N ILE A 57 -2.28 -7.42 -6.94
CA ILE A 57 -1.35 -6.73 -6.03
C ILE A 57 -0.30 -6.04 -6.90
N ILE A 58 -0.08 -4.76 -6.66
CA ILE A 58 0.93 -3.95 -7.36
C ILE A 58 2.00 -3.56 -6.36
N ILE A 59 3.24 -3.96 -6.65
CA ILE A 59 4.45 -3.54 -5.95
C ILE A 59 5.45 -3.14 -7.00
N ASP A 60 5.59 -1.84 -7.24
CA ASP A 60 6.51 -1.32 -8.24
C ASP A 60 6.97 0.10 -7.92
N LYS A 61 7.98 0.57 -8.66
CA LYS A 61 8.62 1.87 -8.43
C LYS A 61 7.95 3.03 -9.18
N TYR A 62 7.28 2.76 -10.28
CA TYR A 62 6.92 3.77 -11.27
C TYR A 62 5.42 4.09 -11.29
N GLY A 63 4.57 3.21 -10.77
CA GLY A 63 3.14 3.41 -10.64
C GLY A 63 2.43 3.51 -11.99
N SER A 64 2.85 2.76 -13.00
CA SER A 64 2.32 2.92 -14.37
C SER A 64 0.79 2.82 -14.41
N TRP A 65 0.20 1.91 -13.63
CA TRP A 65 -1.25 1.79 -13.50
C TRP A 65 -1.85 2.97 -12.73
N HIS A 66 -1.33 3.31 -11.55
CA HIS A 66 -1.81 4.44 -10.74
C HIS A 66 -1.79 5.76 -11.51
N ASN A 67 -0.67 6.07 -12.18
CA ASN A 67 -0.51 7.31 -12.96
C ASN A 67 -1.43 7.38 -14.19
N LYS A 68 -1.86 6.22 -14.71
CA LYS A 68 -2.75 6.15 -15.87
C LYS A 68 -4.21 6.35 -15.49
N PHE A 69 -4.61 5.93 -14.29
CA PHE A 69 -6.02 5.86 -13.90
C PHE A 69 -6.40 6.79 -12.75
N PHE A 70 -5.45 7.35 -12.00
CA PHE A 70 -5.72 8.18 -10.82
C PHE A 70 -4.89 9.47 -10.81
N TYR A 71 -5.47 10.54 -10.25
CA TYR A 71 -4.75 11.71 -9.76
C TYR A 71 -4.45 11.54 -8.27
N GLU A 72 -3.20 11.77 -7.86
CA GLU A 72 -2.85 11.88 -6.43
C GLU A 72 -3.46 13.16 -5.84
N LEU A 73 -4.38 13.01 -4.89
CA LEU A 73 -5.01 14.13 -4.18
C LEU A 73 -4.24 14.54 -2.93
N ASP A 74 -3.74 13.55 -2.18
CA ASP A 74 -3.08 13.78 -0.90
C ASP A 74 -2.09 12.66 -0.57
N ALA A 75 -1.10 12.99 0.26
CA ALA A 75 -0.10 12.07 0.78
C ALA A 75 0.16 12.40 2.25
N TYR A 76 -0.12 11.44 3.13
CA TYR A 76 -0.08 11.66 4.58
C TYR A 76 0.46 10.46 5.33
N THR A 77 0.97 10.68 6.53
CA THR A 77 1.41 9.59 7.41
C THR A 77 0.21 8.70 7.76
N PRO A 78 0.30 7.37 7.58
CA PRO A 78 -0.81 6.48 7.90
C PRO A 78 -1.15 6.56 9.39
N VAL A 79 -2.46 6.59 9.70
CA VAL A 79 -2.92 6.46 11.08
C VAL A 79 -2.61 5.05 11.57
N ILE A 80 -1.82 4.96 12.64
CA ILE A 80 -1.39 3.70 13.26
C ILE A 80 -2.02 3.45 14.64
N ASP A 81 -2.87 4.35 15.12
CA ASP A 81 -3.63 4.08 16.36
C ASP A 81 -4.80 3.14 16.04
N PHE A 82 -4.52 1.84 16.12
CA PHE A 82 -5.45 0.75 15.90
C PHE A 82 -6.08 0.24 17.20
N LYS A 83 -6.17 1.06 18.26
CA LYS A 83 -6.78 0.66 19.55
C LYS A 83 -8.17 0.00 19.43
N ASN A 84 -8.88 0.22 18.32
CA ASN A 84 -10.19 -0.36 18.02
C ASN A 84 -10.18 -1.53 17.01
N TYR A 85 -9.02 -1.92 16.46
CA TYR A 85 -8.85 -3.00 15.47
C TYR A 85 -8.10 -4.19 16.12
N VAL A 86 -8.72 -4.78 17.14
CA VAL A 86 -8.08 -5.78 18.02
C VAL A 86 -8.10 -7.20 17.42
N ASP A 87 -9.01 -7.50 16.47
CA ASP A 87 -9.37 -8.92 16.21
C ASP A 87 -8.87 -9.55 14.90
N GLU A 88 -8.41 -8.79 13.89
CA GLU A 88 -8.05 -9.36 12.57
C GLU A 88 -6.55 -9.37 12.26
N PHE A 89 -5.75 -8.63 13.02
CA PHE A 89 -4.34 -8.43 12.68
C PHE A 89 -3.43 -9.62 13.04
N ASP A 90 -3.77 -10.36 14.08
CA ASP A 90 -2.99 -11.51 14.55
C ASP A 90 -3.41 -12.84 13.88
N GLN A 91 -4.17 -12.79 12.77
CA GLN A 91 -4.48 -13.99 12.00
C GLN A 91 -3.24 -14.48 11.20
N PRO A 92 -2.75 -15.72 11.42
CA PRO A 92 -1.50 -16.21 10.82
C PRO A 92 -1.45 -16.18 9.28
N ILE A 93 -2.61 -16.28 8.63
CA ILE A 93 -2.72 -16.24 7.15
C ILE A 93 -2.32 -14.86 6.63
N LEU A 94 -2.81 -13.80 7.28
CA LEU A 94 -2.56 -12.42 6.87
C LEU A 94 -1.09 -12.01 7.06
N GLU A 95 -0.41 -12.58 8.07
CA GLU A 95 1.00 -12.32 8.32
C GLU A 95 1.90 -12.86 7.19
N ASN A 96 1.63 -14.07 6.68
CA ASN A 96 2.40 -14.67 5.59
C ASN A 96 2.27 -13.87 4.28
N ASP A 97 1.06 -13.40 3.96
CA ASP A 97 0.83 -12.55 2.79
C ASP A 97 1.61 -11.23 2.91
N TYR A 98 1.64 -10.63 4.09
CA TYR A 98 2.43 -9.41 4.35
C TYR A 98 3.94 -9.66 4.27
N LEU A 99 4.44 -10.82 4.69
CA LEU A 99 5.85 -11.18 4.52
C LEU A 99 6.26 -11.23 3.05
N MET A 100 5.43 -11.82 2.18
CA MET A 100 5.65 -11.85 0.73
C MET A 100 5.72 -10.44 0.14
N ILE A 101 4.81 -9.56 0.56
CA ILE A 101 4.81 -8.15 0.15
C ILE A 101 6.11 -7.44 0.57
N VAL A 102 6.56 -7.63 1.81
CA VAL A 102 7.80 -7.02 2.33
C VAL A 102 9.02 -7.46 1.52
N GLN A 103 9.11 -8.74 1.15
CA GLN A 103 10.22 -9.24 0.32
C GLN A 103 10.25 -8.55 -1.04
N GLN A 104 9.09 -8.36 -1.68
CA GLN A 104 8.99 -7.68 -2.97
C GLN A 104 9.31 -6.18 -2.89
N ILE A 105 8.95 -5.50 -1.79
CA ILE A 105 9.35 -4.10 -1.54
C ILE A 105 10.88 -4.00 -1.53
N HIS A 106 11.56 -4.88 -0.77
CA HIS A 106 13.02 -4.87 -0.69
C HIS A 106 13.67 -5.12 -2.05
N GLN A 107 13.22 -6.13 -2.80
CA GLN A 107 13.74 -6.44 -4.14
C GLN A 107 13.68 -5.22 -5.06
N ASN A 108 12.52 -4.53 -5.11
CA ASN A 108 12.32 -3.35 -5.95
C ASN A 108 13.04 -2.08 -5.45
N SER A 109 13.48 -2.08 -4.18
CA SER A 109 14.30 -1.00 -3.60
C SER A 109 15.79 -1.15 -3.93
N THR A 110 16.28 -2.39 -4.11
CA THR A 110 17.70 -2.69 -4.32
C THR A 110 18.17 -2.72 -5.78
N THR A 111 17.26 -2.74 -6.75
CA THR A 111 17.61 -2.69 -8.17
C THR A 111 18.06 -1.28 -8.57
N LEU A 112 19.38 -1.07 -8.53
CA LEU A 112 20.13 0.05 -9.10
C LEU A 112 21.13 -0.49 -10.13
#